data_AF-A0A0U2L4J3-F1
#
_entry.id   AF-A0A0U2L4J3-F1
#
_cell.length_a   1.000
_cell.length_b   1.000
_cell.length_c   1.000
_cell.angle_alpha   90.00
_cell.angle_beta   90.00
_cell.angle_gamma   90.00
#
_symmetry.space_group_name_H-M   'P 1'
#
loop_
_entity.id
_entity.type
_entity.pdbx_description
1 polymer ?
#
loop_
_entity_poly.entity_id
_entity_poly.type
_entity_poly.pdbx_seq_one_letter_code
_entity_poly.pdbx_strand_id
1 'polypeptide(L)'
;MIARWIRVVPVLLIVGVLTACGSEIQASSGNGGATYKDTKSMVLDILKTEDGRKAIQEATIQQNSKLQILSAGDTQQLQLAVKDVLVDTENSQFLQKMITDPRFAGQFAKAIEKNMKQLQKDLMKDPEYQKQMMDAMKSPDFENLLLETIKSTPYRTQMKAVIQESLQSPLFRLELMNLMKKVLQEESAPKQGQQSSGGGGGNSDGGSQQGGQQGS
;
A
#
# COMPACT_ATOMS: atom_id res chain seq x y z
N MET A 1 -80.10 -30.14 -52.03
CA MET A 1 -79.69 -28.72 -51.84
C MET A 1 -79.72 -28.28 -50.36
N ILE A 2 -79.50 -29.18 -49.39
CA ILE A 2 -79.59 -28.86 -47.94
C ILE A 2 -78.19 -28.89 -47.26
N ALA A 3 -77.23 -29.62 -47.81
CA ALA A 3 -75.87 -29.73 -47.27
C ALA A 3 -74.98 -28.49 -47.46
N ARG A 4 -75.34 -27.56 -48.36
CA ARG A 4 -74.60 -26.29 -48.57
C ARG A 4 -74.92 -25.23 -47.52
N TRP A 5 -76.12 -25.26 -46.93
CA TRP A 5 -76.54 -24.28 -45.91
C TRP A 5 -76.05 -24.64 -44.49
N ILE A 6 -75.89 -25.93 -44.18
CA ILE A 6 -75.35 -26.40 -42.89
C ILE A 6 -73.91 -25.92 -42.62
N ARG A 7 -73.12 -25.63 -43.66
CA ARG A 7 -71.75 -25.07 -43.52
C ARG A 7 -71.71 -23.55 -43.34
N VAL A 8 -72.80 -22.82 -43.64
CA VAL A 8 -72.84 -21.35 -43.55
C VAL A 8 -73.36 -20.87 -42.19
N VAL A 9 -74.18 -21.70 -41.52
CA VAL A 9 -74.72 -21.43 -40.17
C VAL A 9 -73.64 -21.21 -39.09
N PRO A 10 -72.55 -22.00 -38.97
CA PRO A 10 -71.55 -21.77 -37.93
C PRO A 10 -70.67 -20.53 -38.18
N VAL A 11 -70.50 -20.12 -39.45
CA VAL A 11 -69.70 -18.92 -39.80
C VAL A 11 -70.48 -17.63 -39.51
N LEU A 12 -71.80 -17.63 -39.71
CA LEU A 12 -72.65 -16.48 -39.39
C LEU A 12 -72.81 -16.27 -37.87
N LEU A 13 -72.73 -17.35 -37.09
CA LEU A 13 -72.85 -17.32 -35.62
C LEU A 13 -71.57 -16.76 -34.96
N ILE A 14 -70.39 -17.01 -35.53
CA ILE A 14 -69.10 -16.48 -35.02
C ILE A 14 -68.96 -14.97 -35.26
N VAL A 15 -69.52 -14.43 -36.35
CA VAL A 15 -69.51 -12.97 -36.63
C VAL A 15 -70.43 -12.20 -35.68
N GLY A 16 -71.53 -12.81 -35.22
CA GLY A 16 -72.46 -12.18 -34.27
C GLY A 16 -71.94 -12.06 -32.83
N VAL A 17 -71.01 -12.92 -32.42
CA VAL A 17 -70.44 -12.90 -31.05
C VAL A 17 -69.34 -11.84 -30.90
N LEU A 18 -68.65 -11.47 -31.99
CA LEU A 18 -67.61 -10.42 -31.95
C LEU A 18 -68.18 -8.99 -31.85
N THR A 19 -69.45 -8.79 -32.18
CA THR A 19 -70.13 -7.47 -32.04
C THR A 19 -70.86 -7.30 -30.72
N ALA A 20 -70.88 -8.32 -29.85
CA ALA A 20 -71.65 -8.32 -28.60
C ALA A 20 -70.81 -8.15 -27.32
N CYS A 21 -69.48 -8.05 -27.41
CA CYS A 21 -68.64 -7.63 -26.29
C CYS A 21 -68.12 -6.21 -26.55
N GLY A 22 -69.04 -5.27 -26.49
CA GLY A 22 -68.82 -3.83 -26.64
C GLY A 22 -69.77 -3.08 -25.71
N SER A 23 -69.66 -3.34 -24.42
CA SER A 23 -70.28 -2.52 -23.38
C SER A 23 -69.54 -1.19 -23.31
N GLU A 24 -70.17 -0.16 -23.86
CA GLU A 24 -70.27 1.19 -23.27
C GLU A 24 -69.04 1.72 -22.50
N ILE A 25 -68.10 2.35 -23.21
CA ILE A 25 -67.56 3.63 -22.75
C ILE A 25 -67.71 4.64 -23.89
N GLN A 26 -68.67 5.53 -23.68
CA GLN A 26 -68.84 6.86 -24.27
C GLN A 26 -67.63 7.37 -25.06
N ALA A 27 -67.69 7.29 -26.40
CA ALA A 27 -66.76 7.97 -27.28
C ALA A 27 -67.56 8.91 -28.21
N SER A 28 -67.73 10.14 -27.73
CA SER A 28 -68.06 11.29 -28.57
C SER A 28 -66.90 11.56 -29.53
N SER A 29 -67.21 11.51 -30.82
CA SER A 29 -66.75 12.42 -31.89
C SER A 29 -65.50 13.28 -31.59
N GLY A 30 -64.42 13.03 -32.34
CA GLY A 30 -63.49 14.08 -32.79
C GLY A 30 -62.03 13.98 -32.31
N ASN A 31 -61.11 14.02 -33.29
CA ASN A 31 -59.74 14.53 -33.15
C ASN A 31 -58.63 13.60 -32.60
N GLY A 32 -58.30 12.51 -33.33
CA GLY A 32 -57.23 11.56 -32.98
C GLY A 32 -55.77 12.06 -33.06
N GLY A 33 -55.52 13.34 -33.40
CA GLY A 33 -54.17 13.92 -33.47
C GLY A 33 -53.74 14.70 -32.23
N ALA A 34 -54.68 15.33 -31.51
CA ALA A 34 -54.38 16.07 -30.28
C ALA A 34 -54.19 15.12 -29.08
N THR A 35 -55.00 14.06 -29.02
CA THR A 35 -55.01 13.10 -27.91
C THR A 35 -53.71 12.32 -27.78
N TYR A 36 -53.00 12.00 -28.88
CA TYR A 36 -51.71 11.30 -28.79
C TYR A 36 -50.61 12.19 -28.21
N LYS A 37 -50.59 13.48 -28.59
CA LYS A 37 -49.61 14.44 -28.07
C LYS A 37 -49.85 14.71 -26.59
N ASP A 38 -51.11 14.88 -26.20
CA ASP A 38 -51.51 15.12 -24.81
C ASP A 38 -51.32 13.88 -23.92
N THR A 39 -51.62 12.68 -24.44
CA THR A 39 -51.33 11.42 -23.73
C THR A 39 -49.81 11.21 -23.62
N LYS A 40 -49.02 11.55 -24.65
CA LYS A 40 -47.56 11.44 -24.60
C LYS A 40 -46.96 12.39 -23.58
N SER A 41 -47.41 13.65 -23.51
CA SER A 41 -46.94 14.57 -22.47
C SER A 41 -47.35 14.11 -21.08
N MET A 42 -48.58 13.60 -20.92
CA MET A 42 -49.04 13.05 -19.64
C MET A 42 -48.18 11.86 -19.20
N VAL A 43 -47.85 10.93 -20.11
CA VAL A 43 -46.95 9.80 -19.80
C VAL A 43 -45.52 10.29 -19.51
N LEU A 44 -45.02 11.29 -20.25
CA LEU A 44 -43.71 11.86 -20.01
C LEU A 44 -43.62 12.52 -18.63
N ASP A 45 -44.69 13.18 -18.19
CA ASP A 45 -44.78 13.82 -16.89
C ASP A 45 -44.93 12.78 -15.76
N ILE A 46 -45.67 11.70 -15.98
CA ILE A 46 -45.71 10.54 -15.04
C ILE A 46 -44.32 9.93 -14.88
N LEU A 47 -43.57 9.72 -15.98
CA LEU A 47 -42.20 9.18 -15.93
C LEU A 47 -41.21 10.13 -15.23
N LYS A 48 -41.45 11.44 -15.31
CA LYS A 48 -40.63 12.45 -14.61
C LYS A 48 -40.98 12.60 -13.13
N THR A 49 -42.21 12.27 -12.75
CA THR A 49 -42.72 12.37 -11.38
C THR A 49 -42.01 11.38 -10.46
N GLU A 50 -41.88 11.75 -9.19
CA GLU A 50 -41.23 10.93 -8.15
C GLU A 50 -41.82 9.51 -8.06
N ASP A 51 -43.13 9.37 -8.25
CA ASP A 51 -43.81 8.07 -8.25
C ASP A 51 -43.44 7.21 -9.46
N GLY A 52 -43.25 7.82 -10.64
CA GLY A 52 -42.76 7.11 -11.83
C GLY A 52 -41.30 6.67 -11.67
N ARG A 53 -40.46 7.50 -11.07
CA ARG A 53 -39.07 7.15 -10.72
C ARG A 53 -39.01 6.01 -9.70
N LYS A 54 -39.82 6.08 -8.65
CA LYS A 54 -39.94 5.01 -7.64
C LYS A 54 -40.46 3.72 -8.23
N ALA A 55 -41.50 3.76 -9.07
CA ALA A 55 -42.04 2.57 -9.72
C ALA A 55 -41.01 1.89 -10.63
N ILE A 56 -40.21 2.66 -11.39
CA ILE A 56 -39.09 2.11 -12.18
C ILE A 56 -38.00 1.53 -11.28
N GLN A 57 -37.65 2.22 -10.20
CA GLN A 57 -36.66 1.75 -9.24
C GLN A 57 -37.10 0.44 -8.57
N GLU A 58 -38.37 0.35 -8.13
CA GLU A 58 -38.97 -0.84 -7.52
C GLU A 58 -39.06 -2.00 -8.52
N ALA A 59 -39.48 -1.74 -9.76
CA ALA A 59 -39.51 -2.74 -10.83
C ALA A 59 -38.09 -3.27 -11.15
N THR A 60 -37.08 -2.39 -11.19
CA THR A 60 -35.68 -2.76 -11.44
C THR A 60 -35.09 -3.57 -10.29
N ILE A 61 -35.44 -3.23 -9.04
CA ILE A 61 -35.00 -3.96 -7.84
C ILE A 61 -35.66 -5.34 -7.78
N GLN A 62 -36.96 -5.45 -8.11
CA GLN A 62 -37.68 -6.73 -8.10
C GLN A 62 -37.18 -7.72 -9.15
N GLN A 63 -36.74 -7.26 -10.32
CA GLN A 63 -36.34 -8.16 -11.39
C GLN A 63 -34.85 -8.55 -11.41
N ASN A 64 -34.01 -8.07 -10.48
CA ASN A 64 -32.54 -8.26 -10.55
C ASN A 64 -31.94 -7.84 -11.93
N SER A 65 -32.71 -7.09 -12.71
CA SER A 65 -32.46 -6.72 -14.10
C SER A 65 -31.69 -5.42 -14.20
N LYS A 66 -31.15 -4.93 -13.08
CA LYS A 66 -30.21 -3.80 -13.03
C LYS A 66 -29.07 -4.02 -14.03
N LEU A 67 -28.49 -5.21 -14.09
CA LEU A 67 -27.47 -5.54 -15.08
C LEU A 67 -28.01 -5.66 -16.52
N GLN A 68 -29.28 -6.02 -16.71
CA GLN A 68 -29.88 -6.26 -18.03
C GLN A 68 -30.31 -4.95 -18.72
N ILE A 69 -30.79 -3.99 -17.94
CA ILE A 69 -31.08 -2.61 -18.40
C ILE A 69 -29.75 -1.87 -18.65
N LEU A 70 -28.74 -2.05 -17.80
CA LEU A 70 -27.40 -1.52 -18.04
C LEU A 70 -26.68 -2.23 -19.21
N SER A 71 -26.95 -3.51 -19.51
CA SER A 71 -26.34 -4.22 -20.65
C SER A 71 -26.97 -3.87 -21.99
N ALA A 72 -28.22 -3.39 -21.99
CA ALA A 72 -28.90 -2.92 -23.20
C ALA A 72 -28.38 -1.54 -23.66
N GLY A 73 -27.73 -0.79 -22.75
CA GLY A 73 -27.05 0.48 -23.01
C GLY A 73 -25.54 0.31 -23.04
N ASP A 74 -25.00 0.03 -24.22
CA ASP A 74 -23.62 0.29 -24.65
C ASP A 74 -22.52 0.01 -23.59
N THR A 75 -22.08 -1.25 -23.54
CA THR A 75 -20.98 -1.72 -22.68
C THR A 75 -19.70 -0.89 -22.85
N GLN A 76 -19.51 -0.22 -24.00
CA GLN A 76 -18.39 0.69 -24.24
C GLN A 76 -18.51 1.99 -23.44
N GLN A 77 -19.71 2.56 -23.32
CA GLN A 77 -19.94 3.74 -22.50
C GLN A 77 -19.73 3.43 -21.01
N LEU A 78 -20.11 2.22 -20.57
CA LEU A 78 -19.81 1.77 -19.20
C LEU A 78 -18.31 1.60 -18.96
N GLN A 79 -17.56 1.02 -19.90
CA GLN A 79 -16.11 0.91 -19.79
C GLN A 79 -15.41 2.26 -19.79
N LEU A 80 -15.85 3.21 -20.63
CA LEU A 80 -15.34 4.57 -20.66
C LEU A 80 -15.65 5.30 -19.35
N ALA A 81 -16.88 5.22 -18.85
CA ALA A 81 -17.25 5.82 -17.56
C ALA A 81 -16.46 5.22 -16.39
N VAL A 82 -16.23 3.90 -16.38
CA VAL A 82 -15.40 3.25 -15.36
C VAL A 82 -13.95 3.70 -15.48
N LYS A 83 -13.40 3.78 -16.70
CA LYS A 83 -12.04 4.28 -16.94
C LYS A 83 -11.92 5.74 -16.48
N ASP A 84 -12.88 6.57 -16.82
CA ASP A 84 -12.89 7.98 -16.44
C ASP A 84 -12.96 8.12 -14.91
N VAL A 85 -13.83 7.38 -14.23
CA VAL A 85 -13.89 7.40 -12.76
C VAL A 85 -12.61 6.87 -12.10
N LEU A 86 -11.93 5.88 -12.71
CA LEU A 86 -10.69 5.31 -12.17
C LEU A 86 -9.44 6.15 -12.46
N VAL A 87 -9.43 6.94 -13.54
CA VAL A 87 -8.29 7.75 -13.98
C VAL A 87 -8.44 9.22 -13.58
N ASP A 88 -9.67 9.67 -13.33
CA ASP A 88 -9.94 11.04 -12.90
C ASP A 88 -9.33 11.32 -11.52
N THR A 89 -8.59 12.42 -11.47
CA THR A 89 -7.78 12.81 -10.31
C THR A 89 -8.68 13.29 -9.17
N GLU A 90 -9.88 13.79 -9.45
CA GLU A 90 -10.86 14.18 -8.42
C GLU A 90 -11.51 12.96 -7.76
N ASN A 91 -11.73 11.89 -8.54
CA ASN A 91 -12.27 10.61 -8.05
C ASN A 91 -11.23 9.70 -7.39
N SER A 92 -9.94 10.06 -7.42
CA SER A 92 -8.87 9.36 -6.69
C SER A 92 -9.14 9.26 -5.17
N GLN A 93 -9.95 10.16 -4.61
CA GLN A 93 -10.39 10.08 -3.21
C GLN A 93 -11.22 8.82 -2.92
N PHE A 94 -12.00 8.33 -3.90
CA PHE A 94 -12.75 7.09 -3.75
C PHE A 94 -11.79 5.90 -3.68
N LEU A 95 -10.80 5.83 -4.58
CA LEU A 95 -9.76 4.80 -4.57
C LEU A 95 -8.91 4.87 -3.29
N GLN A 96 -8.56 6.07 -2.81
CA GLN A 96 -7.87 6.26 -1.54
C GLN A 96 -8.69 5.76 -0.34
N LYS A 97 -9.99 6.04 -0.28
CA LYS A 97 -10.87 5.52 0.77
C LYS A 97 -10.99 4.00 0.69
N MET A 98 -11.12 3.45 -0.52
CA MET A 98 -11.21 2.01 -0.74
C MET A 98 -9.93 1.27 -0.34
N ILE A 99 -8.74 1.77 -0.71
CA ILE A 99 -7.47 1.13 -0.35
C ILE A 99 -7.18 1.20 1.16
N THR A 100 -7.79 2.15 1.88
CA THR A 100 -7.71 2.22 3.34
C THR A 100 -8.72 1.31 4.07
N ASP A 101 -9.75 0.76 3.40
CA ASP A 101 -10.65 -0.21 4.03
C ASP A 101 -9.88 -1.53 4.27
N PRO A 102 -9.74 -2.01 5.51
CA PRO A 102 -8.95 -3.20 5.84
C PRO A 102 -9.44 -4.48 5.14
N ARG A 103 -10.73 -4.59 4.81
CA ARG A 103 -11.27 -5.76 4.09
C ARG A 103 -10.82 -5.75 2.63
N PHE A 104 -10.90 -4.58 1.99
CA PHE A 104 -10.41 -4.41 0.62
C PHE A 104 -8.89 -4.53 0.57
N ALA A 105 -8.18 -3.82 1.45
CA ALA A 105 -6.72 -3.88 1.57
C ALA A 105 -6.23 -5.32 1.80
N GLY A 106 -6.91 -6.10 2.64
CA GLY A 106 -6.56 -7.50 2.91
C GLY A 106 -6.74 -8.40 1.68
N GLN A 107 -7.85 -8.26 0.95
CA GLN A 107 -8.08 -9.04 -0.28
C GLN A 107 -7.14 -8.60 -1.41
N PHE A 108 -6.91 -7.29 -1.54
CA PHE A 108 -5.98 -6.73 -2.49
C PHE A 108 -4.55 -7.20 -2.21
N ALA A 109 -4.10 -7.13 -0.94
CA ALA A 109 -2.80 -7.64 -0.51
C ALA A 109 -2.63 -9.12 -0.86
N LYS A 110 -3.64 -9.96 -0.61
CA LYS A 110 -3.62 -11.39 -0.99
C LYS A 110 -3.52 -11.59 -2.51
N ALA A 111 -4.25 -10.79 -3.29
CA ALA A 111 -4.22 -10.89 -4.75
C ALA A 111 -2.85 -10.49 -5.33
N ILE A 112 -2.20 -9.47 -4.77
CA ILE A 112 -0.89 -9.01 -5.24
C ILE A 112 0.29 -9.71 -4.56
N GLU A 113 0.07 -10.50 -3.51
CA GLU A 113 1.12 -11.05 -2.64
C GLU A 113 2.22 -11.77 -3.43
N LYS A 114 1.83 -12.62 -4.39
CA LYS A 114 2.76 -13.37 -5.22
C LYS A 114 3.64 -12.45 -6.07
N ASN A 115 3.03 -11.45 -6.70
CA ASN A 115 3.73 -10.49 -7.55
C ASN A 115 4.61 -9.57 -6.70
N MET A 116 4.14 -9.15 -5.52
CA MET A 116 4.91 -8.34 -4.58
C MET A 116 6.13 -9.10 -4.06
N LYS A 117 5.98 -10.37 -3.70
CA LYS A 117 7.11 -11.24 -3.30
C LYS A 117 8.13 -11.39 -4.41
N GLN A 118 7.68 -11.53 -5.65
CA GLN A 118 8.57 -11.63 -6.81
C GLN A 118 9.30 -10.30 -7.04
N LEU A 119 8.57 -9.18 -7.07
CA LEU A 119 9.13 -7.85 -7.21
C LEU A 119 10.19 -7.57 -6.14
N GLN A 120 9.89 -7.87 -4.88
CA GLN A 120 10.83 -7.64 -3.79
C GLN A 120 12.08 -8.51 -3.90
N LYS A 121 11.96 -9.76 -4.39
CA LYS A 121 13.12 -10.62 -4.69
C LYS A 121 13.98 -10.09 -5.83
N ASP A 122 13.34 -9.51 -6.84
CA ASP A 122 14.05 -8.97 -7.99
C ASP A 122 14.71 -7.63 -7.63
N LEU A 123 14.04 -6.77 -6.85
CA LEU A 123 14.63 -5.57 -6.27
C LEU A 123 15.83 -5.90 -5.38
N MET A 124 15.80 -6.96 -4.57
CA MET A 124 16.98 -7.36 -3.78
C MET A 124 18.21 -7.71 -4.62
N LYS A 125 18.04 -8.05 -5.90
CA LYS A 125 19.16 -8.30 -6.84
C LYS A 125 19.57 -7.04 -7.60
N ASP A 126 18.77 -5.99 -7.53
CA ASP A 126 19.04 -4.72 -8.20
C ASP A 126 20.14 -3.94 -7.44
N PRO A 127 21.20 -3.48 -8.11
CA PRO A 127 22.30 -2.76 -7.47
C PRO A 127 21.87 -1.43 -6.84
N GLU A 128 20.87 -0.74 -7.38
CA GLU A 128 20.37 0.52 -6.84
C GLU A 128 19.60 0.30 -5.54
N TYR A 129 18.74 -0.71 -5.50
CA TYR A 129 18.03 -1.10 -4.27
C TYR A 129 18.99 -1.63 -3.21
N GLN A 130 20.01 -2.41 -3.59
CA GLN A 130 21.06 -2.84 -2.67
C GLN A 130 21.81 -1.67 -2.06
N LYS A 131 22.12 -0.64 -2.85
CA LYS A 131 22.78 0.58 -2.34
C LYS A 131 21.90 1.30 -1.32
N GLN A 132 20.62 1.50 -1.64
CA GLN A 132 19.67 2.12 -0.71
C GLN A 132 19.51 1.29 0.57
N MET A 133 19.49 -0.04 0.45
CA MET A 133 19.42 -0.93 1.62
C MET A 133 20.70 -0.90 2.46
N MET A 134 21.88 -0.82 1.84
CA MET A 134 23.14 -0.63 2.56
C MET A 134 23.19 0.72 3.27
N ASP A 135 22.66 1.78 2.68
CA ASP A 135 22.58 3.08 3.33
C ASP A 135 21.60 3.05 4.52
N ALA A 136 20.48 2.31 4.42
CA ALA A 136 19.60 2.07 5.56
C ALA A 136 20.27 1.27 6.69
N MET A 137 21.15 0.31 6.36
CA MET A 137 21.95 -0.43 7.34
C MET A 137 23.02 0.41 8.04
N LYS A 138 23.39 1.59 7.53
CA LYS A 138 24.29 2.53 8.21
C LYS A 138 23.57 3.40 9.24
N SER A 139 22.29 3.15 9.50
CA SER A 139 21.54 3.86 10.54
C SER A 139 22.12 3.54 11.93
N PRO A 140 22.07 4.51 12.88
CA PRO A 140 22.57 4.31 14.24
C PRO A 140 21.82 3.19 14.98
N ASP A 141 20.56 2.95 14.64
CA ASP A 141 19.77 1.84 15.22
C ASP A 141 20.34 0.48 14.81
N PHE A 142 20.72 0.33 13.54
CA PHE A 142 21.36 -0.89 13.06
C PHE A 142 22.77 -1.05 13.63
N GLU A 143 23.52 0.04 13.78
CA GLU A 143 24.83 0.02 14.45
C GLU A 143 24.71 -0.45 15.91
N ASN A 144 23.72 0.05 16.66
CA ASN A 144 23.46 -0.39 18.03
C ASN A 144 23.12 -1.89 18.10
N LEU A 145 22.26 -2.37 17.19
CA LEU A 145 21.92 -3.79 17.08
C LEU A 145 23.16 -4.65 16.75
N LEU A 146 24.04 -4.15 15.87
CA LEU A 146 25.29 -4.80 15.53
C LEU A 146 26.25 -4.83 16.72
N LEU A 147 26.39 -3.73 17.46
CA LEU A 147 27.21 -3.65 18.66
C LEU A 147 26.73 -4.59 19.76
N GLU A 148 25.42 -4.71 19.94
CA GLU A 148 24.82 -5.70 20.86
C GLU A 148 25.14 -7.13 20.42
N THR A 149 25.03 -7.41 19.12
CA THR A 149 25.37 -8.71 18.53
C THR A 149 26.84 -9.05 18.73
N ILE A 150 27.76 -8.09 18.54
CA ILE A 150 29.20 -8.27 18.78
C ILE A 150 29.50 -8.51 20.28
N LYS A 151 28.73 -7.88 21.17
CA LYS A 151 28.87 -8.10 22.62
C LYS A 151 28.27 -9.42 23.10
N SER A 152 27.50 -10.11 22.26
CA SER A 152 26.85 -11.37 22.61
C SER A 152 27.88 -12.48 22.93
N THR A 153 27.50 -13.38 23.83
CA THR A 153 28.31 -14.55 24.21
C THR A 153 28.81 -15.38 23.02
N PRO A 154 27.99 -15.76 22.02
CA PRO A 154 28.47 -16.55 20.90
C PRO A 154 29.55 -15.84 20.08
N TYR A 155 29.39 -14.52 19.83
CA TYR A 155 30.40 -13.74 19.13
C TYR A 155 31.69 -13.64 19.94
N ARG A 156 31.59 -13.42 21.26
CA ARG A 156 32.77 -13.41 22.16
C ARG A 156 33.52 -14.73 22.16
N THR A 157 32.82 -15.87 22.08
CA THR A 157 33.47 -17.19 22.00
C THR A 157 34.25 -17.35 20.70
N GLN A 158 33.66 -16.98 19.56
CA GLN A 158 34.38 -16.99 18.29
C GLN A 158 35.56 -16.01 18.29
N MET A 159 35.36 -14.81 18.82
CA MET A 159 36.42 -13.81 18.96
C MET A 159 37.57 -14.31 19.83
N LYS A 160 37.28 -15.02 20.94
CA LYS A 160 38.30 -15.66 21.77
C LYS A 160 39.10 -16.70 20.98
N ALA A 161 38.43 -17.53 20.16
CA ALA A 161 39.12 -18.51 19.32
C ALA A 161 40.03 -17.83 18.29
N VAL A 162 39.53 -16.81 17.58
CA VAL A 162 40.34 -16.03 16.63
C VAL A 162 41.55 -15.35 17.31
N ILE A 163 41.36 -14.80 18.52
CA ILE A 163 42.47 -14.23 19.31
C ILE A 163 43.47 -15.32 19.70
N GLN A 164 43.02 -16.49 20.13
CA GLN A 164 43.89 -17.61 20.48
C GLN A 164 44.71 -18.10 19.26
N GLU A 165 44.09 -18.22 18.10
CA GLU A 165 44.77 -18.56 16.85
C GLU A 165 45.77 -17.47 16.43
N SER A 166 45.38 -16.19 16.56
CA SER A 166 46.26 -15.06 16.26
C SER A 166 47.50 -15.04 17.16
N LEU A 167 47.35 -15.36 18.46
CA LEU A 167 48.47 -15.51 19.40
C LEU A 167 49.38 -16.71 19.09
N GLN A 168 48.87 -17.70 18.35
CA GLN A 168 49.66 -18.83 17.89
C GLN A 168 50.44 -18.52 16.60
N SER A 169 50.09 -17.43 15.91
CA SER A 169 50.81 -16.97 14.73
C SER A 169 52.27 -16.66 15.05
N PRO A 170 53.24 -17.22 14.29
CA PRO A 170 54.66 -16.94 14.49
C PRO A 170 55.00 -15.44 14.45
N LEU A 171 54.33 -14.66 13.60
CA LEU A 171 54.54 -13.21 13.53
C LEU A 171 54.14 -12.51 14.82
N PHE A 172 52.96 -12.85 15.35
CA PHE A 172 52.45 -12.26 16.58
C PHE A 172 53.31 -12.67 17.80
N ARG A 173 53.77 -13.92 17.84
CA ARG A 173 54.72 -14.39 18.88
C ARG A 173 56.05 -13.64 18.84
N LEU A 174 56.60 -13.39 17.65
CA LEU A 174 57.84 -12.64 17.50
C LEU A 174 57.68 -11.19 17.97
N GLU A 175 56.56 -10.54 17.63
CA GLU A 175 56.24 -9.20 18.15
C GLU A 175 56.09 -9.19 19.67
N LEU A 176 55.40 -10.17 20.25
CA LEU A 176 55.28 -10.33 21.70
C LEU A 176 56.62 -10.55 22.39
N MET A 177 57.51 -11.37 21.80
CA MET A 177 58.86 -11.56 22.32
C MET A 177 59.72 -10.30 22.20
N ASN A 178 59.60 -9.54 21.11
CA ASN A 178 60.30 -8.27 20.95
C ASN A 178 59.78 -7.22 21.93
N LEU A 179 58.47 -7.16 22.17
CA LEU A 179 57.88 -6.29 23.18
C LEU A 179 58.34 -6.68 24.59
N MET A 180 58.33 -7.96 24.94
CA MET A 180 58.85 -8.44 26.23
C MET A 180 60.33 -8.11 26.41
N LYS A 181 61.16 -8.26 25.36
CA LYS A 181 62.58 -7.85 25.40
C LYS A 181 62.73 -6.35 25.62
N LYS A 182 61.89 -5.53 24.99
CA LYS A 182 61.92 -4.06 25.15
C LYS A 182 61.50 -3.62 26.55
N VAL A 183 60.39 -4.16 27.07
CA VAL A 183 59.94 -3.92 28.44
C VAL A 183 61.00 -4.37 29.45
N LEU A 184 61.60 -5.55 29.24
CA LEU A 184 62.68 -6.02 30.10
C LEU A 184 63.91 -5.13 30.01
N GLN A 185 64.28 -4.62 28.83
CA GLN A 185 65.37 -3.64 28.68
C GLN A 185 65.04 -2.29 29.34
N GLU A 186 63.79 -1.84 29.32
CA GLU A 186 63.34 -0.60 29.98
C GLU A 186 63.28 -0.75 31.51
N GLU A 187 62.90 -1.92 32.03
CA GLU A 187 62.88 -2.26 33.47
C GLU A 187 64.27 -2.65 34.01
N SER A 188 65.12 -3.28 33.19
CA SER A 188 66.50 -3.65 33.55
C SER A 188 67.53 -2.56 33.23
N ALA A 189 67.15 -1.52 32.47
CA ALA A 189 67.89 -0.28 32.47
C ALA A 189 67.82 0.27 33.90
N PRO A 190 68.96 0.41 34.60
CA PRO A 190 68.92 1.04 35.91
C PRO A 190 68.29 2.42 35.72
N LYS A 191 67.32 2.77 36.58
CA LYS A 191 67.01 4.18 36.85
C LYS A 191 68.32 4.81 37.29
N GLN A 192 69.10 5.31 36.33
CA GLN A 192 70.40 5.87 36.57
C GLN A 192 70.15 7.12 37.41
N GLY A 193 70.58 7.03 38.66
CA GLY A 193 70.26 7.98 39.70
C GLY A 193 70.61 9.39 39.27
N GLN A 194 69.60 10.26 39.31
CA GLN A 194 69.85 11.69 39.40
C GLN A 194 70.04 12.03 40.87
N GLN A 195 71.22 11.70 41.41
CA GLN A 195 71.74 12.43 42.57
C GLN A 195 73.28 12.45 42.58
N SER A 196 73.77 13.69 42.47
CA SER A 196 75.10 14.21 42.82
C SER A 196 76.31 13.85 41.95
N SER A 197 76.67 14.81 41.09
CA SER A 197 78.02 15.39 41.17
C SER A 197 77.87 16.89 41.39
N GLY A 198 78.39 17.37 42.52
CA GLY A 198 78.41 18.79 42.89
C GLY A 198 79.64 19.50 42.32
N GLY A 199 79.56 20.83 42.20
CA GLY A 199 80.72 21.67 41.94
C GLY A 199 80.42 23.07 41.39
N GLY A 200 79.95 23.96 42.27
CA GLY A 200 80.37 25.37 42.36
C GLY A 200 80.17 26.34 41.17
N GLY A 201 79.42 27.41 41.42
CA GLY A 201 79.47 28.64 40.61
C GLY A 201 78.24 29.51 40.85
N GLY A 202 78.39 30.53 41.70
CA GLY A 202 77.28 31.28 42.27
C GLY A 202 76.74 32.45 41.44
N ASN A 203 75.97 33.25 42.18
CA ASN A 203 75.49 34.60 41.93
C ASN A 203 74.02 34.72 41.46
N SER A 204 73.19 35.13 42.42
CA SER A 204 72.28 36.29 42.40
C SER A 204 71.25 36.39 41.28
N ASP A 205 69.96 36.41 41.62
CA ASP A 205 69.22 37.64 41.96
C ASP A 205 67.75 37.28 42.33
N GLY A 206 67.03 38.19 42.99
CA GLY A 206 65.75 37.96 43.70
C GLY A 206 64.55 37.55 42.82
N GLY A 207 63.34 37.37 43.34
CA GLY A 207 62.74 37.63 44.63
C GLY A 207 61.21 37.50 44.45
N SER A 208 60.53 37.12 45.55
CA SER A 208 59.14 37.49 45.88
C SER A 208 57.95 36.86 45.12
N GLN A 209 57.03 36.31 45.94
CA GLN A 209 55.56 36.37 45.81
C GLN A 209 54.89 35.49 44.72
N GLN A 210 53.76 34.83 44.94
CA GLN A 210 52.71 34.89 45.97
C GLN A 210 51.86 33.60 45.87
N GLY A 211 51.11 33.26 46.93
CA GLY A 211 50.20 32.10 47.02
C GLY A 211 49.10 32.09 45.95
N GLY A 212 48.25 31.08 45.81
CA GLY A 212 47.69 30.07 46.70
C GLY A 212 46.25 29.82 46.20
N GLN A 213 45.61 28.73 46.66
CA GLN A 213 44.16 28.47 46.57
C GLN A 213 43.66 27.91 45.21
N GLN A 214 43.30 26.62 45.08
CA GLN A 214 42.14 25.86 45.61
C GLN A 214 40.88 26.02 44.75
N GLY A 215 40.28 24.87 44.38
CA GLY A 215 38.83 24.74 44.16
C GLY A 215 38.37 24.56 42.71
N SER A 216 38.12 23.32 42.29
CA SER A 216 36.77 22.74 42.09
C SER A 216 36.87 21.37 41.41
#